data_AF-A0AAX0Q7I9-F1
#
_entry.id   AF-A0AAX0Q7I9-F1
#
_cell.length_a   1.000
_cell.length_b   1.000
_cell.length_c   1.000
_cell.angle_alpha   90.00
_cell.angle_beta   90.00
_cell.angle_gamma   90.00
#
_symmetry.space_group_name_H-M   'P 1'
#
loop_
_entity.id
_entity.type
_entity.pdbx_description
1 polymer ?
#
loop_
_entity_poly.entity_id
_entity_poly.type
_entity_poly.pdbx_seq_one_letter_code
_entity_poly.pdbx_strand_id
1 'polypeptide(L)'
;MEKHTVILFLLVLAVLTGGICSAGCLSYMTVSDPEIEYEPGLGPTVSQSDPLVGTWVGRTTNPNGYEEKYTLIFNTGGTGRLTAATMGFTQSSDFTWTPIDDHTYRMDFPIAASGFSQKNTLTLSSGKKTCSVIGVEFTKS
;
A
#
# COMPACT_ATOMS: atom_id res chain seq x y z
N MET A 1 11.35 -3.94 -36.59
CA MET A 1 10.55 -4.32 -35.42
C MET A 1 11.19 -5.54 -34.77
N GLU A 2 12.29 -5.38 -34.03
CA GLU A 2 12.99 -6.55 -33.43
C GLU A 2 13.55 -6.29 -32.02
N LYS A 3 13.61 -5.04 -31.54
CA LYS A 3 14.21 -4.73 -30.24
C LYS A 3 13.33 -5.03 -29.02
N HIS A 4 12.01 -5.02 -29.17
CA HIS A 4 11.10 -5.18 -28.03
C HIS A 4 10.91 -6.65 -27.62
N THR A 5 11.08 -7.59 -28.54
CA THR A 5 10.92 -9.03 -28.28
C THR A 5 12.09 -9.61 -27.47
N VAL A 6 13.30 -9.08 -27.64
CA VAL A 6 14.51 -9.54 -26.92
C VAL A 6 14.46 -9.17 -25.43
N ILE A 7 13.89 -8.01 -25.10
CA ILE A 7 13.79 -7.53 -23.70
C ILE A 7 12.79 -8.37 -22.90
N LEU A 8 11.67 -8.76 -23.52
CA LEU A 8 10.68 -9.60 -22.87
C LEU A 8 11.21 -11.01 -22.59
N PHE A 9 12.06 -11.55 -23.48
CA PHE A 9 12.63 -12.89 -23.34
C PHE A 9 13.67 -12.97 -22.20
N LEU A 10 14.46 -11.91 -21.98
CA LEU A 10 15.43 -11.86 -20.88
C LEU A 10 14.77 -11.76 -19.49
N LEU A 11 13.62 -11.07 -19.39
CA LEU A 11 12.90 -10.90 -18.13
C LEU A 11 12.22 -12.19 -17.66
N VAL A 12 11.76 -13.02 -18.59
CA VAL A 12 11.16 -14.33 -18.28
C VAL A 12 12.22 -15.36 -17.88
N LEU A 13 13.44 -15.28 -18.41
CA LEU A 13 14.52 -16.18 -18.02
C LEU A 13 15.02 -15.94 -16.59
N ALA A 14 15.09 -14.67 -16.15
CA ALA A 14 15.57 -14.32 -14.80
C ALA A 14 14.63 -14.79 -13.68
N VAL A 15 13.33 -14.93 -13.96
CA VAL A 15 12.33 -15.38 -12.98
C VAL A 15 12.32 -16.90 -12.84
N LEU A 16 12.75 -17.65 -13.87
CA LEU A 16 12.74 -19.11 -13.90
C LEU A 16 13.99 -19.76 -13.28
N THR A 17 15.11 -19.06 -13.15
CA THR A 17 16.35 -19.59 -12.52
C THR A 17 16.61 -19.09 -11.10
N GLY A 18 15.74 -18.23 -10.54
CA GLY A 18 15.90 -17.67 -9.20
C GLY A 18 15.31 -18.50 -8.06
N GLY A 19 14.64 -19.62 -8.38
CA GLY A 19 14.32 -20.65 -7.41
C GLY A 19 15.41 -21.70 -7.40
N ILE A 20 16.17 -21.79 -6.30
CA ILE A 20 16.57 -23.02 -5.58
C ILE A 20 17.65 -22.63 -4.54
N CYS A 21 17.29 -22.85 -3.27
CA CYS A 21 18.12 -23.18 -2.09
C CYS A 21 19.37 -22.35 -1.73
N SER A 22 19.37 -21.80 -0.51
CA SER A 22 20.23 -22.33 0.55
C SER A 22 19.85 -21.72 1.91
N ALA A 23 19.65 -22.58 2.90
CA ALA A 23 19.88 -22.21 4.29
C ALA A 23 21.38 -21.88 4.42
N GLY A 24 21.72 -20.69 4.90
CA GLY A 24 23.10 -20.28 5.06
C GLY A 24 23.22 -18.82 5.44
N CYS A 25 23.50 -18.55 6.71
CA CYS A 25 23.95 -17.24 7.18
C CYS A 25 25.19 -16.81 6.40
N LEU A 26 25.17 -15.62 5.79
CA LEU A 26 26.38 -14.92 5.37
C LEU A 26 26.23 -13.43 5.65
N SER A 27 27.15 -12.97 6.50
CA SER A 27 27.31 -11.64 7.02
C SER A 27 27.67 -10.64 5.93
N TYR A 28 27.02 -9.47 5.93
CA TYR A 28 27.53 -8.30 5.22
C TYR A 28 27.81 -7.18 6.23
N MET A 29 29.08 -6.75 6.23
CA MET A 29 29.57 -5.63 7.03
C MET A 29 28.96 -4.31 6.55
N THR A 30 28.71 -3.50 7.56
CA THR A 30 28.29 -2.10 7.65
C THR A 30 28.96 -1.14 6.66
N VAL A 31 28.12 -0.41 5.91
CA VAL A 31 28.40 1.00 5.58
C VAL A 31 27.69 1.81 6.66
N SER A 32 28.47 2.39 7.57
CA SER A 32 27.98 3.20 8.68
C SER A 32 27.48 4.55 8.19
N ASP A 33 26.21 4.64 7.85
CA ASP A 33 25.40 5.83 8.17
C ASP A 33 25.03 5.73 9.67
N PRO A 34 24.91 6.83 10.43
CA PRO A 34 24.70 6.76 11.87
C PRO A 34 23.43 5.97 12.15
N GLU A 35 23.59 4.94 12.98
CA GLU A 35 22.55 4.07 13.51
C GLU A 35 21.31 4.88 13.87
N ILE A 36 20.29 4.81 13.01
CA ILE A 36 18.95 4.66 13.53
C ILE A 36 18.86 3.16 13.82
N GLU A 37 19.23 2.79 15.04
CA GLU A 37 18.77 1.54 15.64
C GLU A 37 17.25 1.52 15.48
N TYR A 38 16.75 0.72 14.54
CA TYR A 38 15.42 0.19 14.68
C TYR A 38 15.51 -0.86 15.77
N GLU A 39 15.43 -0.42 17.04
CA GLU A 39 14.77 -1.25 18.03
C GLU A 39 13.45 -1.74 17.39
N PRO A 40 12.92 -2.92 17.73
CA PRO A 40 11.50 -3.21 17.59
C PRO A 40 10.70 -2.31 18.55
N GLY A 41 10.99 -1.00 18.54
CA GLY A 41 10.28 0.05 19.19
C GLY A 41 9.02 0.27 18.39
N LEU A 42 7.90 -0.12 18.99
CA LEU A 42 6.55 0.35 18.73
C LEU A 42 6.51 1.37 17.59
N GLY A 43 6.13 0.91 16.38
CA GLY A 43 5.64 1.83 15.36
C GLY A 43 4.63 2.79 16.00
N PRO A 44 4.51 4.04 15.54
CA PRO A 44 3.77 5.09 16.24
C PRO A 44 2.49 4.51 16.80
N THR A 45 2.33 4.55 18.13
CA THR A 45 1.18 3.94 18.82
C THR A 45 -0.06 4.74 18.44
N VAL A 46 -0.63 4.43 17.27
CA VAL A 46 -1.81 5.14 16.79
C VAL A 46 -2.98 4.66 17.62
N SER A 47 -3.49 5.59 18.42
CA SER A 47 -4.60 5.37 19.35
C SER A 47 -5.84 4.91 18.59
N GLN A 48 -6.66 4.08 19.23
CA GLN A 48 -8.01 3.72 18.77
C GLN A 48 -8.91 4.94 18.52
N SER A 49 -8.57 6.09 19.12
CA SER A 49 -9.27 7.36 18.94
C SER A 49 -8.88 8.12 17.67
N ASP A 50 -7.91 7.66 16.89
CA ASP A 50 -7.53 8.33 15.64
C ASP A 50 -8.71 8.31 14.66
N PRO A 51 -9.08 9.47 14.08
CA PRO A 51 -10.26 9.55 13.23
C PRO A 51 -10.13 8.78 11.92
N LEU A 52 -8.94 8.38 11.50
CA LEU A 52 -8.73 7.54 10.33
C LEU A 52 -9.04 6.07 10.61
N VAL A 53 -8.91 5.60 11.86
CA VAL A 53 -9.19 4.20 12.24
C VAL A 53 -10.64 3.84 11.93
N GLY A 54 -10.84 2.69 11.29
CA GLY A 54 -12.16 2.20 10.88
C GLY A 54 -12.22 1.78 9.41
N THR A 55 -13.45 1.57 8.93
CA THR A 55 -13.72 1.14 7.55
C THR A 55 -14.19 2.31 6.71
N TRP A 56 -13.69 2.37 5.49
CA TRP A 56 -13.96 3.42 4.51
C TRP A 56 -14.32 2.81 3.17
N VAL A 57 -15.31 3.38 2.50
CA VAL A 57 -15.82 2.88 1.23
C VAL A 57 -15.74 3.97 0.17
N GLY A 58 -15.06 3.66 -0.93
CA GLY A 58 -14.94 4.49 -2.11
C GLY A 58 -15.54 3.80 -3.32
N ARG A 59 -16.00 4.59 -4.29
CA ARG A 59 -16.55 4.09 -5.55
C ARG A 59 -16.03 4.92 -6.71
N THR A 60 -15.65 4.26 -7.78
CA THR A 60 -15.31 4.92 -9.04
C THR A 60 -15.98 4.20 -10.21
N THR A 61 -15.88 4.79 -11.39
CA THR A 61 -16.23 4.13 -12.64
C THR A 61 -14.96 4.01 -13.47
N ASN A 62 -14.63 2.78 -13.88
CA ASN A 62 -13.46 2.57 -14.74
C ASN A 62 -13.74 3.05 -16.18
N PRO A 63 -12.72 3.14 -17.06
CA PRO A 63 -12.89 3.63 -18.42
C PRO A 63 -13.88 2.83 -19.28
N ASN A 64 -14.18 1.58 -18.88
CA ASN A 64 -15.14 0.71 -19.55
C ASN A 64 -16.59 0.90 -19.04
N GLY A 65 -16.82 1.84 -18.12
CA GLY A 65 -18.14 2.15 -17.56
C GLY A 65 -18.56 1.25 -16.39
N TYR A 66 -17.68 0.38 -15.88
CA TYR A 66 -18.01 -0.48 -14.74
C TYR A 66 -17.73 0.22 -13.41
N GLU A 67 -18.65 0.05 -12.46
CA GLU A 67 -18.44 0.50 -11.08
C GLU A 67 -17.35 -0.36 -10.41
N GLU A 68 -16.41 0.31 -9.77
CA GLU A 68 -15.37 -0.29 -8.94
C GLU A 68 -15.60 0.12 -7.50
N LYS A 69 -15.71 -0.87 -6.62
CA LYS A 69 -15.87 -0.64 -5.18
C LYS A 69 -14.54 -0.85 -4.48
N TYR A 70 -14.13 0.16 -3.73
CA TYR A 70 -12.94 0.11 -2.89
C TYR A 70 -13.33 0.11 -1.42
N THR A 71 -12.67 -0.72 -0.63
CA THR A 71 -12.83 -0.78 0.83
C THR A 71 -11.45 -0.64 1.46
N LEU A 72 -11.28 0.41 2.27
CA LEU A 72 -10.08 0.65 3.07
C LEU A 72 -10.40 0.38 4.53
N ILE A 73 -9.55 -0.42 5.17
CA ILE A 73 -9.63 -0.68 6.61
C ILE A 73 -8.35 -0.17 7.24
N PHE A 74 -8.47 0.77 8.17
CA PHE A 74 -7.35 1.28 8.97
C PHE A 74 -7.46 0.69 10.38
N ASN A 75 -6.44 -0.05 10.77
CA ASN A 75 -6.33 -0.67 12.10
C ASN A 75 -5.50 0.21 13.03
N THR A 76 -5.73 0.03 14.33
CA THR A 76 -4.84 0.56 15.36
C THR A 76 -3.42 -0.01 15.19
N GLY A 77 -2.39 0.82 15.38
CA GLY A 77 -1.00 0.41 15.20
C GLY A 77 -0.45 0.59 13.78
N GLY A 78 -1.08 1.44 12.95
CA GLY A 78 -0.49 1.91 11.69
C GLY A 78 -0.50 0.87 10.56
N THR A 79 -1.38 -0.11 10.60
CA THR A 79 -1.59 -1.08 9.50
C THR A 79 -2.99 -0.95 8.92
N GLY A 80 -3.17 -1.45 7.71
CA GLY A 80 -4.46 -1.47 7.06
C GLY A 80 -4.52 -2.39 5.86
N ARG A 81 -5.70 -2.51 5.28
CA ARG A 81 -5.95 -3.32 4.09
C ARG A 81 -6.86 -2.59 3.12
N LEU A 82 -6.46 -2.58 1.86
CA LEU A 82 -7.26 -2.17 0.73
C LEU A 82 -7.85 -3.40 0.07
N THR A 83 -9.13 -3.33 -0.29
CA THR A 83 -9.80 -4.32 -1.14
C THR A 83 -10.50 -3.60 -2.29
N ALA A 84 -10.18 -3.97 -3.52
CA ALA A 84 -10.82 -3.49 -4.74
C ALA A 84 -11.67 -4.62 -5.34
N ALA A 85 -12.94 -4.33 -5.61
CA ALA A 85 -13.87 -5.25 -6.24
C ALA A 85 -14.36 -4.67 -7.57
N THR A 86 -14.04 -5.37 -8.66
CA THR A 86 -14.40 -5.00 -10.03
C THR A 86 -14.89 -6.24 -10.76
N MET A 87 -16.08 -6.20 -11.35
CA MET A 87 -16.56 -7.26 -12.26
C MET A 87 -16.51 -8.69 -11.67
N GLY A 88 -16.81 -8.85 -10.38
CA GLY A 88 -16.77 -10.15 -9.68
C GLY A 88 -15.36 -10.63 -9.29
N PHE A 89 -14.31 -9.88 -9.64
CA PHE A 89 -12.95 -10.11 -9.17
C PHE A 89 -12.67 -9.24 -7.96
N THR A 90 -11.97 -9.80 -6.97
CA THR A 90 -11.54 -9.08 -5.78
C THR A 90 -10.02 -9.15 -5.68
N GLN A 91 -9.39 -8.00 -5.52
CA GLN A 91 -7.96 -7.88 -5.22
C GLN A 91 -7.78 -7.17 -3.88
N SER A 92 -6.79 -7.59 -3.10
CA SER A 92 -6.47 -6.94 -1.82
C SER A 92 -4.98 -6.71 -1.67
N SER A 93 -4.62 -5.63 -0.99
CA SER A 93 -3.25 -5.33 -0.61
C SER A 93 -3.22 -4.72 0.79
N ASP A 94 -2.32 -5.23 1.62
CA ASP A 94 -2.06 -4.68 2.93
C ASP A 94 -1.14 -3.47 2.81
N PHE A 95 -1.23 -2.54 3.75
CA PHE A 95 -0.41 -1.33 3.78
C PHE A 95 -0.09 -0.92 5.21
N THR A 96 0.96 -0.12 5.36
CA THR A 96 1.22 0.63 6.59
C THR A 96 0.83 2.09 6.41
N TRP A 97 0.52 2.76 7.50
CA TRP A 97 0.19 4.18 7.48
C TRP A 97 0.68 4.90 8.71
N THR A 98 1.02 6.18 8.54
CA THR A 98 1.52 7.04 9.60
C THR A 98 0.92 8.43 9.48
N PRO A 99 0.48 9.05 10.59
CA PRO A 99 0.08 10.45 10.57
C PRO A 99 1.28 11.34 10.21
N ILE A 100 1.06 12.31 9.31
CA ILE A 100 2.02 13.37 8.99
C ILE A 100 1.63 14.64 9.75
N ASP A 101 0.34 14.97 9.74
CA ASP A 101 -0.27 16.07 10.49
C ASP A 101 -1.70 15.69 10.93
N ASP A 102 -2.44 16.63 11.54
CA ASP A 102 -3.79 16.41 12.11
C ASP A 102 -4.84 15.87 11.13
N HIS A 103 -4.61 15.97 9.81
CA HIS A 103 -5.54 15.52 8.77
C HIS A 103 -4.87 14.79 7.61
N THR A 104 -3.55 14.73 7.57
CA THR A 104 -2.79 14.15 6.46
C THR A 104 -2.03 12.93 6.93
N TYR A 105 -2.13 11.86 6.15
CA TYR A 105 -1.55 10.56 6.46
C TYR A 105 -0.74 10.05 5.28
N ARG A 106 0.39 9.42 5.58
CA ARG A 106 1.14 8.63 4.60
C ARG A 106 0.58 7.22 4.59
N MET A 107 0.43 6.63 3.41
CA MET A 107 0.16 5.23 3.20
C MET A 107 1.28 4.62 2.37
N ASP A 108 1.86 3.52 2.85
CA ASP A 108 2.92 2.79 2.17
C ASP A 108 2.45 1.36 1.87
N PHE A 109 2.38 1.03 0.58
CA PHE A 109 2.00 -0.28 0.06
C PHE A 109 3.27 -1.04 -0.35
N PRO A 110 3.52 -2.24 0.20
CA PRO A 110 4.69 -3.05 -0.18
C PRO A 110 4.61 -3.49 -1.65
N ILE A 111 3.39 -3.68 -2.17
CA ILE A 111 3.11 -3.99 -3.57
C ILE A 111 1.94 -3.12 -4.02
N ALA A 112 2.10 -2.43 -5.15
CA ALA A 112 1.06 -1.65 -5.78
C ALA A 112 -0.12 -2.57 -6.18
N ALA A 113 -1.24 -2.49 -5.47
CA ALA A 113 -2.52 -2.99 -5.99
C ALA A 113 -2.97 -2.06 -7.13
N SER A 114 -3.71 -2.60 -8.11
CA SER A 114 -4.15 -1.88 -9.32
C SER A 114 -4.46 -0.39 -9.09
N GLY A 115 -3.56 0.49 -9.56
CA GLY A 115 -3.73 1.94 -9.49
C GLY A 115 -3.24 2.66 -8.23
N PHE A 116 -2.84 1.94 -7.17
CA PHE A 116 -2.25 2.53 -5.97
C PHE A 116 -0.73 2.57 -6.07
N SER A 117 -0.12 3.75 -6.01
CA SER A 117 1.34 3.90 -5.87
C SER A 117 1.83 3.22 -4.59
N GLN A 118 3.09 2.80 -4.54
CA GLN A 118 3.71 2.30 -3.30
C GLN A 118 3.65 3.32 -2.17
N LYS A 119 3.58 4.62 -2.48
CA LYS A 119 3.47 5.69 -1.50
C LYS A 119 2.35 6.63 -1.92
N ASN A 120 1.36 6.79 -1.05
CA ASN A 120 0.24 7.71 -1.25
C ASN A 120 0.08 8.62 -0.03
N THR A 121 -0.43 9.82 -0.29
CA THR A 121 -0.88 10.74 0.75
C THR A 121 -2.40 10.72 0.78
N LEU A 122 -2.96 10.53 1.97
CA LEU A 122 -4.39 10.58 2.22
C LEU A 122 -4.69 11.85 3.03
N THR A 123 -5.69 12.61 2.58
CA THR A 123 -6.17 13.78 3.30
C THR A 123 -7.58 13.53 3.80
N LEU A 124 -7.77 13.70 5.10
CA LEU A 124 -9.04 13.62 5.81
C LEU A 124 -9.76 14.96 5.73
N SER A 125 -11.05 14.96 5.42
CA SER A 125 -11.84 16.19 5.44
C SER A 125 -11.98 16.74 6.86
N SER A 126 -12.23 18.04 7.00
CA SER A 126 -12.39 18.71 8.30
C SER A 126 -13.51 18.10 9.15
N GLY A 127 -14.52 17.49 8.52
CA GLY A 127 -15.60 16.76 9.19
C GLY A 127 -15.25 15.32 9.59
N LYS A 128 -14.06 14.81 9.23
CA LYS A 128 -13.53 13.47 9.56
C LYS A 128 -14.42 12.32 9.08
N LYS A 129 -15.23 12.57 8.05
CA LYS A 129 -16.18 11.61 7.47
C LYS A 129 -15.81 11.17 6.07
N THR A 130 -14.95 11.93 5.39
CA THR A 130 -14.47 11.59 4.05
C THR A 130 -12.96 11.71 3.99
N CYS A 131 -12.33 10.90 3.15
CA CYS A 131 -10.92 11.05 2.81
C CYS A 131 -10.72 10.83 1.31
N SER A 132 -9.66 11.41 0.76
CA SER A 132 -9.30 11.22 -0.64
C SER A 132 -7.89 10.65 -0.74
N VAL A 133 -7.73 9.63 -1.57
CA VAL A 133 -6.44 9.04 -1.92
C VAL A 133 -6.51 8.56 -3.37
N ILE A 134 -5.43 8.79 -4.15
CA ILE A 134 -5.33 8.46 -5.58
C ILE A 134 -6.51 8.88 -6.46
N GLY A 135 -7.16 10.00 -6.13
CA GLY A 135 -8.32 10.49 -6.88
C GLY A 135 -9.61 9.71 -6.63
N VAL A 136 -9.65 8.84 -5.62
CA VAL A 136 -10.86 8.18 -5.13
C VAL A 136 -11.28 8.85 -3.83
N GLU A 137 -12.54 9.27 -3.75
CA GLU A 137 -13.14 9.70 -2.49
C GLU A 137 -13.72 8.50 -1.74
N PHE A 138 -13.45 8.46 -0.45
CA PHE A 138 -13.95 7.47 0.47
C PHE A 138 -14.79 8.12 1.55
N THR A 139 -15.86 7.44 1.95
CA THR A 139 -16.70 7.83 3.08
C THR A 139 -16.55 6.80 4.19
N LYS A 140 -16.47 7.27 5.42
CA LYS A 140 -16.43 6.41 6.60
C LYS A 140 -17.74 5.63 6.71
N SER A 141 -17.64 4.31 6.87
CA SER A 141 -18.79 3.41 7.02
C SER A 141 -19.36 3.40 8.44
#